data_AF-A0A3D1YE84-F1
#
_entry.id   AF-A0A3D1YE84-F1
#
_cell.length_a   1.000
_cell.length_b   1.000
_cell.length_c   1.000
_cell.angle_alpha   90.00
_cell.angle_beta   90.00
_cell.angle_gamma   90.00
#
_symmetry.space_group_name_H-M   'P 1'
#
loop_
_entity.id
_entity.type
_entity.pdbx_description
1 polymer ?
#
loop_
_entity_poly.entity_id
_entity_poly.type
_entity_poly.pdbx_seq_one_letter_code
_entity_poly.pdbx_strand_id
1 'polypeptide(L)'
;MRVLSIDFGDKTIGLALKDSSLDLVMPIVAIQRSVSENYFQSIKEVIQSKSIDIIVVGIPLKLDGSDGAQATKTRVFIDQLSTVIDNSIFTVDESFSSVEATSNLVNSGMDSKKLADVIDSAAACVILERFVKESTLLD
;
A
#
# COMPACT_ATOMS: atom_id res chain seq x y z
N MET A 1 -1.73 -14.47 -9.71
CA MET A 1 -2.08 -13.86 -8.41
C MET A 1 -1.77 -12.38 -8.45
N ARG A 2 -2.68 -11.54 -7.98
CA ARG A 2 -2.53 -10.09 -7.90
C ARG A 2 -2.54 -9.63 -6.46
N VAL A 3 -1.52 -8.86 -6.10
CA VAL A 3 -1.33 -8.35 -4.74
C VAL A 3 -1.42 -6.84 -4.76
N LEU A 4 -2.30 -6.29 -3.94
CA LEU A 4 -2.41 -4.86 -3.69
C LEU A 4 -1.75 -4.53 -2.35
N SER A 5 -0.87 -3.55 -2.33
CA SER A 5 -0.39 -2.95 -1.10
C SER A 5 -1.10 -1.62 -0.82
N ILE A 6 -1.24 -1.31 0.46
CA ILE A 6 -1.88 -0.11 0.97
C ILE A 6 -0.96 0.54 2.01
N ASP A 7 -0.61 1.80 1.77
CA ASP A 7 -0.06 2.70 2.78
C ASP A 7 -1.18 3.62 3.30
N PHE A 8 -1.52 3.49 4.59
CA PHE A 8 -2.63 4.22 5.18
C PHE A 8 -2.16 5.52 5.85
N GLY A 9 -2.12 6.60 5.06
CA GLY A 9 -1.81 7.94 5.52
C GLY A 9 -3.02 8.74 6.03
N ASP A 10 -2.74 9.88 6.68
CA ASP A 10 -3.79 10.77 7.19
C ASP A 10 -4.49 11.58 6.08
N LYS A 11 -3.78 11.91 4.99
CA LYS A 11 -4.31 12.70 3.87
C LYS A 11 -4.67 11.84 2.65
N THR A 12 -3.86 10.82 2.41
CA THR A 12 -3.89 9.97 1.22
C THR A 12 -3.74 8.51 1.64
N ILE A 13 -4.21 7.61 0.77
CA ILE A 13 -4.01 6.17 0.88
C ILE A 13 -3.21 5.78 -0.35
N GLY A 14 -1.92 5.53 -0.16
CA GLY A 14 -1.00 5.10 -1.21
C GLY A 14 -1.30 3.67 -1.61
N LEU A 15 -1.20 3.37 -2.90
CA LEU A 15 -1.54 2.05 -3.46
C LEU A 15 -0.47 1.58 -4.45
N ALA A 16 -0.07 0.31 -4.37
CA ALA A 16 0.76 -0.33 -5.39
C ALA A 16 0.31 -1.76 -5.69
N LEU A 17 0.52 -2.19 -6.93
CA LEU A 17 0.06 -3.47 -7.46
C LEU A 17 1.24 -4.30 -7.97
N LYS A 18 1.22 -5.60 -7.70
CA LYS A 18 2.02 -6.61 -8.41
C LYS A 18 1.08 -7.67 -8.98
N ASP A 19 1.32 -8.05 -10.22
CA ASP A 19 0.67 -9.18 -10.88
C ASP A 19 1.73 -10.28 -11.07
N SER A 20 1.44 -11.53 -10.72
CA SER A 20 2.40 -12.64 -10.86
C SER A 20 2.88 -12.88 -12.29
N SER A 21 2.15 -12.39 -13.30
CA SER A 21 2.60 -12.44 -14.70
C SER A 21 3.73 -11.45 -15.01
N LEU A 22 3.96 -10.46 -14.14
CA LEU A 22 4.97 -9.43 -14.28
C LEU A 22 5.86 -9.41 -13.04
N ASP A 23 7.16 -9.52 -13.23
CA ASP A 23 8.08 -9.40 -12.10
C ASP A 23 8.36 -7.93 -11.72
N LEU A 24 7.30 -7.16 -11.53
CA LEU A 24 7.37 -5.72 -11.26
C LEU A 24 6.27 -5.28 -10.29
N VAL A 25 6.66 -4.46 -9.32
CA VAL A 25 5.75 -3.68 -8.48
C VAL A 25 5.52 -2.32 -9.14
N MET A 26 4.26 -1.90 -9.25
CA MET A 26 3.91 -0.63 -9.87
C MET A 26 3.04 0.21 -8.92
N PRO A 27 3.35 1.50 -8.75
CA PRO A 27 2.45 2.41 -8.05
C PRO A 27 1.17 2.58 -8.86
N ILE A 28 0.04 2.71 -8.18
CA ILE A 28 -1.23 3.12 -8.79
C ILE A 28 -1.73 4.39 -8.08
N VAL A 29 -2.76 5.01 -8.66
CA VAL A 29 -3.30 6.28 -8.18
C VAL A 29 -3.74 6.15 -6.72
N ALA A 30 -3.20 7.02 -5.86
CA ALA A 30 -3.56 7.08 -4.45
C ALA A 30 -5.01 7.55 -4.26
N ILE A 31 -5.66 7.10 -3.20
CA ILE A 31 -7.00 7.57 -2.82
C ILE A 31 -6.85 8.79 -1.90
N GLN A 32 -7.51 9.89 -2.23
CA GLN A 32 -7.50 11.11 -1.41
C GLN A 32 -8.45 10.97 -0.22
N ARG A 33 -7.92 10.52 0.92
CA ARG A 33 -8.68 10.26 2.15
C ARG A 33 -9.37 11.51 2.70
N SER A 34 -8.71 12.65 2.61
CA SER A 34 -9.20 13.91 3.19
C SER A 34 -10.50 14.43 2.57
N VAL A 35 -10.79 14.04 1.32
CA VAL A 35 -11.97 14.49 0.56
C VAL A 35 -12.86 13.32 0.12
N SER A 36 -12.48 12.09 0.43
CA SER A 36 -13.28 10.91 0.11
C SER A 36 -14.42 10.79 1.10
N GLU A 37 -15.67 10.80 0.61
CA GLU A 37 -16.85 10.54 1.42
C GLU A 37 -16.83 9.12 2.02
N ASN A 38 -16.29 8.16 1.27
CA ASN A 38 -16.15 6.78 1.70
C ASN A 38 -14.97 6.09 0.98
N TYR A 39 -13.78 6.18 1.58
CA TYR A 39 -12.57 5.58 1.00
C TYR A 39 -12.59 4.04 1.03
N PHE A 40 -13.38 3.40 1.91
CA PHE A 40 -13.54 1.95 1.90
C PHE A 40 -14.20 1.48 0.60
N GLN A 41 -15.20 2.22 0.12
CA GLN A 41 -15.84 1.92 -1.16
C GLN A 41 -14.86 2.09 -2.33
N SER A 42 -14.05 3.15 -2.32
CA SER A 42 -13.00 3.35 -3.34
C SER A 42 -11.97 2.22 -3.34
N ILE A 43 -11.54 1.75 -2.16
CA ILE A 43 -10.64 0.59 -2.04
C ILE A 43 -11.30 -0.67 -2.62
N LYS A 44 -12.58 -0.91 -2.30
CA LYS A 44 -13.34 -2.06 -2.82
C LYS A 44 -13.45 -2.06 -4.33
N GLU A 45 -13.69 -0.89 -4.94
CA GLU A 45 -13.72 -0.72 -6.40
C GLU A 45 -12.37 -1.03 -7.04
N VAL A 46 -11.26 -0.61 -6.41
CA VAL A 46 -9.91 -0.97 -6.87
C VAL A 46 -9.70 -2.48 -6.80
N ILE A 47 -10.06 -3.11 -5.67
CA ILE A 47 -9.95 -4.56 -5.46
C ILE A 47 -10.71 -5.33 -6.55
N GLN A 48 -11.95 -4.96 -6.80
CA GLN A 48 -12.81 -5.63 -7.77
C GLN A 48 -12.33 -5.40 -9.21
N SER A 49 -12.07 -4.15 -9.59
CA SER A 49 -11.68 -3.78 -10.96
C SER A 49 -10.31 -4.34 -11.37
N LYS A 50 -9.40 -4.52 -10.41
CA LYS A 50 -8.08 -5.12 -10.65
C LYS A 50 -8.06 -6.62 -10.36
N SER A 51 -9.14 -7.22 -9.87
CA SER A 51 -9.19 -8.63 -9.48
C SER A 51 -8.07 -8.98 -8.51
N ILE A 52 -7.98 -8.22 -7.41
CA ILE A 52 -6.98 -8.42 -6.37
C ILE A 52 -7.30 -9.69 -5.59
N ASP A 53 -6.28 -10.51 -5.34
CA ASP A 53 -6.38 -11.72 -4.54
C ASP A 53 -5.99 -11.46 -3.09
N ILE A 54 -4.86 -10.77 -2.90
CA ILE A 54 -4.22 -10.54 -1.60
C ILE A 54 -4.03 -9.04 -1.37
N ILE A 55 -4.24 -8.61 -0.13
CA ILE A 55 -3.97 -7.24 0.32
C ILE A 55 -2.83 -7.27 1.33
N VAL A 56 -1.94 -6.28 1.21
CA VAL A 56 -0.83 -6.06 2.14
C VAL A 56 -0.95 -4.64 2.68
N VAL A 57 -0.89 -4.47 4.00
CA VAL A 57 -0.97 -3.15 4.63
C VAL A 57 0.32 -2.90 5.42
N GLY A 58 0.97 -1.78 5.16
CA GLY A 58 2.14 -1.38 5.96
C GLY A 58 1.73 -0.88 7.35
N ILE A 59 2.51 -1.21 8.38
CA ILE A 59 2.30 -0.73 9.75
C ILE A 59 3.54 0.06 10.19
N PRO A 60 3.41 1.38 10.46
CA PRO A 60 4.52 2.22 10.90
C PRO A 60 4.79 2.04 12.39
N LEU A 61 5.51 0.97 12.73
CA LEU A 61 5.99 0.72 14.08
C LEU A 61 7.12 1.68 14.45
N LYS A 62 7.27 1.94 15.74
CA LYS A 62 8.45 2.65 16.28
C LYS A 62 9.69 1.75 16.17
N LEU A 63 10.87 2.36 16.34
CA LEU A 63 12.16 1.64 16.33
C LEU A 63 12.26 0.53 17.39
N ASP A 64 11.50 0.63 18.48
CA ASP A 64 11.42 -0.40 19.53
C ASP A 64 10.37 -1.49 19.22
N GLY A 65 9.76 -1.47 18.04
CA GLY A 65 8.69 -2.37 17.61
C GLY A 65 7.31 -2.06 18.21
N SER A 66 7.19 -1.02 19.05
CA SER A 66 5.90 -0.64 19.64
C SER A 66 5.04 0.17 18.68
N ASP A 67 3.73 0.12 18.88
CA ASP A 67 2.80 0.95 18.13
C ASP A 67 2.95 2.44 18.48
N GLY A 68 3.07 3.27 17.45
CA GLY A 68 2.80 4.71 17.51
C GLY A 68 1.34 5.03 17.22
N ALA A 69 0.97 6.31 17.32
CA ALA A 69 -0.40 6.75 17.02
C ALA A 69 -0.85 6.38 15.61
N GLN A 70 0.07 6.42 14.62
CA GLN A 70 -0.23 6.02 13.26
C GLN A 70 -0.46 4.51 13.14
N ALA A 71 0.39 3.68 13.75
CA ALA A 71 0.19 2.22 13.77
C ALA A 71 -1.17 1.85 14.37
N THR A 72 -1.57 2.47 15.47
CA THR A 72 -2.90 2.24 16.07
C THR A 72 -4.03 2.60 15.09
N LYS A 73 -3.95 3.74 14.41
CA LYS A 73 -4.95 4.12 13.38
C LYS A 73 -4.98 3.10 12.24
N THR A 74 -3.81 2.64 11.77
CA THR A 74 -3.72 1.67 10.68
C THR A 74 -4.32 0.32 11.08
N ARG A 75 -4.13 -0.13 12.32
CA ARG A 75 -4.77 -1.36 12.81
C ARG A 75 -6.29 -1.25 12.84
N VAL A 76 -6.83 -0.14 13.35
CA VAL A 76 -8.28 0.11 13.31
C VAL A 76 -8.79 0.14 11.86
N PHE A 77 -8.03 0.74 10.95
CA PHE A 77 -8.35 0.70 9.52
C PHE A 77 -8.37 -0.72 8.95
N ILE A 78 -7.38 -1.56 9.29
CA ILE A 78 -7.33 -2.97 8.87
C ILE A 78 -8.56 -3.73 9.38
N ASP A 79 -8.89 -3.55 10.67
CA ASP A 79 -10.06 -4.19 11.28
C ASP A 79 -11.34 -3.79 10.54
N GLN A 80 -11.53 -2.49 10.27
CA GLN A 80 -12.68 -1.99 9.51
C GLN A 80 -12.68 -2.49 8.06
N LEU A 81 -11.53 -2.48 7.39
CA LEU A 81 -11.40 -2.95 6.02
C LEU A 81 -11.80 -4.43 5.94
N SER A 82 -11.35 -5.26 6.88
CA SER A 82 -11.68 -6.69 6.92
C SER A 82 -13.18 -6.98 7.01
N THR A 83 -14.00 -6.02 7.45
CA THR A 83 -15.46 -6.18 7.50
C THR A 83 -16.17 -5.92 6.17
N VAL A 84 -15.49 -5.30 5.20
CA VAL A 84 -16.11 -4.85 3.94
C VAL A 84 -15.59 -5.58 2.69
N ILE A 85 -14.55 -6.40 2.85
CA ILE A 85 -13.91 -7.20 1.81
C ILE A 85 -13.64 -8.62 2.30
N ASP A 86 -13.60 -9.57 1.37
CA ASP A 86 -13.37 -11.00 1.66
C ASP A 86 -11.91 -11.42 1.43
N ASN A 87 -11.06 -10.50 0.95
CA ASN A 87 -9.66 -10.79 0.62
C ASN A 87 -8.83 -11.00 1.88
N SER A 88 -7.82 -11.88 1.78
CA SER A 88 -6.81 -12.04 2.83
C SER A 88 -5.98 -10.77 2.97
N ILE A 89 -5.81 -10.31 4.21
CA ILE A 89 -5.00 -9.14 4.55
C ILE A 89 -3.76 -9.60 5.31
N PHE A 90 -2.59 -9.22 4.81
CA PHE A 90 -1.30 -9.37 5.48
C PHE A 90 -0.76 -8.00 5.88
N THR A 91 0.16 -7.98 6.84
CA THR A 91 0.76 -6.75 7.34
C THR A 91 2.27 -6.80 7.22
N VAL A 92 2.88 -5.68 6.86
CA VAL A 92 4.35 -5.51 6.78
C VAL A 92 4.77 -4.43 7.76
N ASP A 93 5.83 -4.68 8.52
CA ASP A 93 6.44 -3.67 9.39
C ASP A 93 7.22 -2.64 8.56
N GLU A 94 7.01 -1.35 8.82
CA GLU A 94 7.72 -0.25 8.15
C GLU A 94 8.86 0.37 8.99
N SER A 95 9.16 -0.16 10.18
CA SER A 95 10.10 0.40 11.16
C SER A 95 11.52 0.73 10.68
N PHE A 96 11.95 0.25 9.51
CA PHE A 96 13.32 0.41 8.97
C PHE A 96 13.43 1.15 7.62
N SER A 97 12.36 1.66 7.02
CA SER A 97 12.42 2.11 5.61
C SER A 97 12.76 3.59 5.38
N SER A 98 12.86 4.42 6.41
CA SER A 98 12.94 5.89 6.24
C SER A 98 14.29 6.42 5.75
N VAL A 99 15.36 5.61 5.73
CA VAL A 99 16.71 6.07 5.32
C VAL A 99 17.15 5.53 3.95
N GLU A 100 16.64 4.39 3.48
CA GLU A 100 17.07 3.77 2.21
C GLU A 100 16.07 3.87 1.04
N ALA A 101 14.79 4.18 1.27
CA ALA A 101 13.76 4.07 0.23
C ALA A 101 13.69 5.24 -0.78
N THR A 102 14.34 6.38 -0.50
CA THR A 102 14.17 7.60 -1.31
C THR A 102 14.98 7.60 -2.63
N SER A 103 15.78 6.56 -2.92
CA SER A 103 16.74 6.61 -4.04
C SER A 103 16.32 5.98 -5.37
N ASN A 104 15.16 5.32 -5.50
CA ASN A 104 14.86 4.52 -6.71
C ASN A 104 13.66 4.95 -7.59
N LEU A 105 12.95 6.03 -7.29
CA LEU A 105 11.68 6.36 -7.97
C LEU A 105 11.76 7.44 -9.08
N VAL A 106 12.90 7.60 -9.76
CA VAL A 106 13.01 8.54 -10.88
C VAL A 106 13.56 7.83 -12.11
N ASN A 107 12.71 7.22 -12.94
CA ASN A 107 13.01 6.88 -14.35
C ASN A 107 11.79 6.36 -15.17
N SER A 108 10.57 6.88 -14.98
CA SER A 108 9.38 6.38 -15.72
C SER A 108 8.73 7.35 -16.72
N GLY A 109 9.29 8.54 -16.95
CA GLY A 109 8.87 9.42 -18.05
C GLY A 109 7.38 9.82 -18.04
N MET A 110 6.73 9.83 -16.87
CA MET A 110 5.32 10.18 -16.72
C MET A 110 5.10 11.69 -16.50
N ASP A 111 3.95 12.15 -16.96
CA ASP A 111 3.45 13.52 -16.90
C ASP A 111 3.47 14.10 -15.46
N SER A 112 4.00 15.31 -15.28
CA SER A 112 4.37 15.89 -13.98
C SER A 112 3.23 16.03 -12.96
N LYS A 113 1.97 16.09 -13.40
CA LYS A 113 0.80 16.06 -12.49
C LYS A 113 0.51 14.66 -11.96
N LYS A 114 0.60 13.64 -12.83
CA LYS A 114 0.47 12.23 -12.42
C LYS A 114 1.64 11.82 -11.53
N LEU A 115 2.82 12.40 -11.73
CA LEU A 115 3.99 12.15 -10.88
C LEU A 115 3.75 12.58 -9.43
N ALA A 116 3.08 13.72 -9.20
CA ALA A 116 2.72 14.16 -7.83
C ALA A 116 1.75 13.19 -7.14
N ASP A 117 0.70 12.74 -7.86
CA ASP A 117 -0.26 11.75 -7.35
C ASP A 117 0.37 10.35 -7.16
N VAL A 118 1.49 10.06 -7.85
CA VAL A 118 2.24 8.80 -7.77
C VAL A 118 3.32 8.82 -6.68
N ILE A 119 3.86 9.99 -6.33
CA ILE A 119 4.76 10.15 -5.17
C ILE A 119 4.04 9.71 -3.89
N ASP A 120 2.73 9.97 -3.78
CA ASP A 120 1.90 9.53 -2.65
C ASP A 120 1.74 8.01 -2.55
N SER A 121 2.13 7.25 -3.57
CA SER A 121 2.11 5.77 -3.58
C SER A 121 3.50 5.13 -3.48
N ALA A 122 4.56 5.93 -3.34
CA ALA A 122 5.93 5.43 -3.23
C ALA A 122 6.10 4.45 -2.05
N ALA A 123 5.53 4.81 -0.89
CA ALA A 123 5.57 3.98 0.31
C ALA A 123 4.86 2.63 0.09
N ALA A 124 3.73 2.62 -0.62
CA ALA A 124 3.02 1.39 -0.97
C ALA A 124 3.89 0.45 -1.83
N CYS A 125 4.66 0.99 -2.79
CA CYS A 125 5.62 0.16 -3.54
C CYS A 125 6.64 -0.51 -2.61
N VAL A 126 7.24 0.24 -1.69
CA VAL A 126 8.24 -0.28 -0.74
C VAL A 126 7.63 -1.38 0.15
N ILE A 127 6.41 -1.16 0.63
CA ILE A 127 5.65 -2.17 1.41
C ILE A 127 5.49 -3.45 0.57
N LEU A 128 5.08 -3.32 -0.69
CA LEU A 128 4.84 -4.48 -1.54
C LEU A 128 6.13 -5.21 -1.91
N GLU A 129 7.19 -4.50 -2.26
CA GLU A 129 8.50 -5.06 -2.56
C GLU A 129 9.04 -5.84 -1.36
N ARG A 130 8.90 -5.28 -0.15
CA ARG A 130 9.29 -5.95 1.08
C ARG A 130 8.48 -7.24 1.29
N PHE A 131 7.15 -7.18 1.14
CA PHE A 131 6.30 -8.35 1.25
C PHE A 131 6.71 -9.46 0.28
N VAL A 132 6.94 -9.11 -0.99
CA VAL A 132 7.32 -10.06 -2.04
C VAL A 132 8.66 -10.71 -1.71
N LYS A 133 9.65 -9.94 -1.25
CA LYS A 133 10.98 -10.46 -0.90
C LYS A 133 10.97 -11.40 0.29
N GLU A 134 10.09 -11.15 1.26
CA GLU A 134 9.98 -11.95 2.49
C GLU A 134 9.00 -13.13 2.35
N SER A 135 8.15 -13.14 1.33
CA SER A 135 7.09 -14.15 1.14
C SER A 135 7.45 -15.18 0.08
N THR A 136 7.50 -16.45 0.46
CA THR A 136 7.55 -17.59 -0.48
C THR A 136 6.18 -17.90 -1.12
N LEU A 137 5.15 -17.11 -0.83
CA LEU A 137 3.76 -17.32 -1.29
C LEU A 137 3.54 -16.89 -2.76
N LEU A 138 4.53 -16.21 -3.34
CA LEU A 138 4.45 -15.57 -4.66
C LEU A 138 5.25 -16.28 -5.74
N ASP A 139 5.99 -17.33 -5.38
CA ASP A 139 6.74 -18.24 -6.27
C ASP A 139 5.84 -19.42 -6.72
#